data_AF-A0A645DK20-F1
#
_entry.id   AF-A0A645DK20-F1
#
_cell.length_a   1.000
_cell.length_b   1.000
_cell.length_c   1.000
_cell.angle_alpha   90.00
_cell.angle_beta   90.00
_cell.angle_gamma   90.00
#
_symmetry.space_group_name_H-M   'P 1'
#
loop_
_entity.id
_entity.type
_entity.pdbx_description
1 polymer ?
#
loop_
_entity_poly.entity_id
_entity_poly.type
_entity_poly.pdbx_seq_one_letter_code
_entity_poly.pdbx_strand_id
1 'polypeptide(L)'
;MQTTPLTRLRAEAKRQLYNYRRNTSRAYKSPAQRAQINASQDWSGAIDAARAYFRATDPLKEQFMVRLFGLETAIPRNQLTRARMVQLQAELCVTESTLYKWREDIFEIVLYAAIECGLIHPFGLARKADEPVFEAVDRD
;
A
#
# COMPACT_ATOMS: atom_id res chain seq x y z
N MET A 1 -32.79 45.02 19.73
CA MET A 1 -32.11 43.70 19.68
C MET A 1 -33.05 42.73 18.97
N GLN A 2 -32.74 42.31 17.74
CA GLN A 2 -33.61 41.39 16.99
C GLN A 2 -33.40 39.96 17.51
N THR A 3 -34.46 39.36 18.04
CA THR A 3 -34.44 37.99 18.57
C THR A 3 -34.64 37.01 17.41
N THR A 4 -33.54 36.40 16.95
CA THR A 4 -33.62 35.36 15.92
C THR A 4 -34.40 34.16 16.49
N PRO A 5 -35.52 33.75 15.87
CA PRO A 5 -36.32 32.66 16.43
C PRO A 5 -35.52 31.35 16.39
N LEU A 6 -35.58 30.60 17.50
CA LEU A 6 -34.88 29.32 17.71
C LEU A 6 -35.03 28.32 16.55
N THR A 7 -36.15 28.39 15.82
CA THR A 7 -36.43 27.59 14.63
C THR A 7 -35.51 27.92 13.46
N ARG A 8 -35.20 29.21 13.23
CA ARG A 8 -34.23 29.64 12.20
C ARG A 8 -32.81 29.17 12.54
N LEU A 9 -32.40 29.33 13.79
CA LEU A 9 -31.09 28.84 14.26
C LEU A 9 -30.96 27.32 14.10
N ARG A 10 -32.01 26.55 14.40
CA ARG A 10 -32.02 25.09 14.18
C ARG A 10 -31.98 24.71 12.71
N ALA A 11 -32.69 25.43 11.85
CA ALA A 11 -32.67 25.19 10.41
C ALA A 11 -31.30 25.50 9.80
N GLU A 12 -30.68 26.60 10.24
CA GLU A 12 -29.34 27.00 9.84
C GLU A 12 -28.28 26.01 10.33
N ALA A 13 -28.35 25.60 11.60
CA ALA A 13 -27.46 24.58 12.15
C ALA A 13 -27.59 23.23 11.41
N LYS A 14 -28.82 22.79 11.08
CA LYS A 14 -29.02 21.60 10.25
C LYS A 14 -28.42 21.77 8.86
N ARG A 15 -28.63 22.93 8.22
CA ARG A 15 -28.06 23.22 6.89
C ARG A 15 -26.53 23.22 6.92
N GLN A 16 -25.93 23.81 7.95
CA GLN A 16 -24.48 23.78 8.18
C GLN A 16 -23.98 22.36 8.40
N LEU A 17 -24.70 21.52 9.17
CA LEU A 17 -24.34 20.13 9.42
C LEU A 17 -24.48 19.24 8.18
N TYR A 18 -25.50 19.47 7.35
CA TYR A 18 -25.62 18.81 6.04
C TYR A 18 -24.53 19.26 5.06
N ASN A 19 -24.20 20.56 5.03
CA ASN A 19 -23.12 21.07 4.21
C ASN A 19 -21.76 20.55 4.68
N TYR A 20 -21.53 20.49 6.00
CA TYR A 20 -20.38 19.84 6.60
C TYR A 20 -20.32 18.38 6.16
N ARG A 21 -21.36 17.58 6.40
CA ARG A 21 -21.39 16.15 6.02
C ARG A 21 -21.21 15.91 4.51
N ARG A 22 -21.78 16.78 3.66
CA ARG A 22 -21.62 16.74 2.19
C ARG A 22 -20.21 17.13 1.75
N ASN A 23 -19.60 18.11 2.42
CA ASN A 23 -18.23 18.52 2.16
C ASN A 23 -17.23 17.51 2.72
N THR A 24 -17.42 16.95 3.91
CA THR A 24 -16.59 15.90 4.51
C THR A 24 -16.66 14.60 3.72
N SER A 25 -17.83 14.22 3.18
CA SER A 25 -17.97 13.04 2.31
C SER A 25 -17.34 13.22 0.93
N ARG A 26 -17.24 14.45 0.41
CA ARG A 26 -16.54 14.75 -0.86
C ARG A 26 -15.06 15.11 -0.68
N ALA A 27 -14.64 15.54 0.51
CA ALA A 27 -13.29 16.06 0.77
C ALA A 27 -12.31 15.06 1.42
N TYR A 28 -12.70 13.83 1.77
CA TYR A 28 -11.81 12.90 2.48
C TYR A 28 -11.72 11.50 1.85
N LYS A 29 -11.28 11.43 0.59
CA LYS A 29 -10.03 10.70 0.37
C LYS A 29 -8.94 11.75 0.33
N SER A 30 -8.23 11.92 1.44
CA SER A 30 -7.13 12.90 1.51
C SER A 30 -6.15 12.67 0.35
N PRO A 31 -5.42 13.68 -0.12
CA PRO A 31 -4.33 13.48 -1.07
C PRO A 31 -3.37 12.37 -0.60
N ALA A 32 -3.14 12.25 0.71
CA ALA A 32 -2.38 11.16 1.32
C ALA A 32 -3.05 9.78 1.17
N GLN A 33 -4.37 9.67 1.31
CA GLN A 33 -5.11 8.42 1.07
C GLN A 33 -5.15 8.06 -0.42
N ARG A 34 -5.21 9.05 -1.33
CA ARG A 34 -5.09 8.81 -2.77
C ARG A 34 -3.67 8.40 -3.16
N ALA A 35 -2.66 9.07 -2.64
CA ALA A 35 -1.26 8.68 -2.79
C ALA A 35 -1.01 7.28 -2.19
N GLN A 36 -1.66 6.93 -1.07
CA GLN A 36 -1.56 5.61 -0.47
C GLN A 36 -2.30 4.54 -1.28
N ILE A 37 -3.43 4.86 -1.90
CA ILE A 37 -4.13 3.96 -2.84
C ILE A 37 -3.28 3.76 -4.10
N ASN A 38 -2.75 4.83 -4.68
CA ASN A 38 -1.87 4.78 -5.85
C ASN A 38 -0.60 4.00 -5.52
N ALA A 39 0.08 4.31 -4.41
CA ALA A 39 1.23 3.55 -3.94
C ALA A 39 0.89 2.07 -3.68
N SER A 40 -0.30 1.76 -3.16
CA SER A 40 -0.73 0.37 -3.00
C SER A 40 -0.95 -0.34 -4.34
N GLN A 41 -1.45 0.37 -5.36
CA GLN A 41 -1.56 -0.13 -6.73
C GLN A 41 -0.19 -0.31 -7.38
N ASP A 42 0.75 0.58 -7.07
CA ASP A 42 2.12 0.49 -7.57
C ASP A 42 2.85 -0.71 -6.93
N TRP A 43 2.65 -0.95 -5.62
CA TRP A 43 3.17 -2.14 -4.93
C TRP A 43 2.60 -3.44 -5.48
N SER A 44 1.33 -3.48 -5.89
CA SER A 44 0.81 -4.65 -6.61
C SER A 44 1.54 -4.86 -7.94
N GLY A 45 1.86 -3.79 -8.68
CA GLY A 45 2.67 -3.87 -9.90
C GLY A 45 4.06 -4.46 -9.67
N ALA A 46 4.75 -4.03 -8.61
CA ALA A 46 6.05 -4.59 -8.25
C ALA A 46 5.98 -6.08 -7.86
N ILE A 47 4.93 -6.47 -7.11
CA ILE A 47 4.68 -7.87 -6.74
C ILE A 47 4.37 -8.71 -7.98
N ASP A 48 3.57 -8.20 -8.93
CA ASP A 48 3.22 -8.89 -10.17
C ASP A 48 4.45 -9.04 -11.09
N ALA A 49 5.33 -8.04 -11.15
CA ALA A 49 6.59 -8.12 -11.88
C ALA A 49 7.52 -9.19 -11.28
N ALA A 50 7.68 -9.21 -9.95
CA ALA A 50 8.42 -10.26 -9.24
C ALA A 50 7.82 -11.66 -9.48
N ARG A 51 6.48 -11.76 -9.50
CA ARG A 51 5.78 -12.99 -9.82
C ARG A 51 6.06 -13.46 -11.25
N ALA A 52 6.03 -12.54 -12.23
CA ALA A 52 6.37 -12.86 -13.62
C ALA A 52 7.81 -13.36 -13.76
N TYR A 53 8.76 -12.75 -13.04
CA TYR A 53 10.15 -13.19 -12.97
C TYR A 53 10.27 -14.62 -12.43
N PHE A 54 9.65 -14.94 -11.29
CA PHE A 54 9.70 -16.29 -10.74
C PHE A 54 8.97 -17.31 -11.61
N ARG A 55 7.84 -16.94 -12.23
CA ARG A 55 7.16 -17.83 -13.18
C ARG A 55 8.06 -18.24 -14.34
N ALA A 56 8.95 -17.36 -14.79
CA ALA A 56 9.88 -17.65 -15.88
C ALA A 56 11.12 -18.44 -15.43
N THR A 57 11.57 -18.27 -14.18
CA THR A 57 12.85 -18.80 -13.68
C THR A 57 12.70 -20.01 -12.75
N ASP A 58 11.75 -19.97 -11.83
CA ASP A 58 11.47 -21.01 -10.84
C ASP A 58 9.96 -21.02 -10.50
N PRO A 59 9.16 -21.81 -11.25
CA PRO A 59 7.71 -21.89 -11.04
C PRO A 59 7.30 -22.39 -9.65
N LEU A 60 8.13 -23.19 -8.99
CA LEU A 60 7.82 -23.72 -7.65
C LEU A 60 7.97 -22.63 -6.59
N LYS A 61 8.96 -21.76 -6.77
CA LYS A 61 9.16 -20.57 -5.94
C LYS A 61 8.07 -19.51 -6.16
N GLU A 62 7.54 -19.41 -7.38
CA GLU A 62 6.36 -18.59 -7.67
C GLU A 62 5.12 -19.10 -6.90
N GLN A 63 4.89 -20.42 -6.89
CA GLN A 63 3.80 -21.02 -6.11
C GLN A 63 3.96 -20.74 -4.61
N PHE A 64 5.18 -20.87 -4.08
CA PHE A 64 5.47 -20.51 -2.70
C PHE A 64 5.16 -19.03 -2.40
N MET A 65 5.58 -18.11 -3.28
CA MET A 65 5.28 -16.68 -3.16
C MET A 65 3.77 -16.43 -3.12
N VAL A 66 3.01 -17.00 -4.06
CA VAL A 66 1.55 -16.83 -4.15
C VAL A 66 0.87 -17.27 -2.86
N ARG A 67 1.29 -18.41 -2.28
CA ARG A 67 0.72 -18.92 -1.02
C ARG A 67 1.14 -18.10 0.19
N LEU A 68 2.43 -17.79 0.33
CA LEU A 68 2.95 -17.09 1.51
C LEU A 68 2.38 -15.67 1.64
N PHE A 69 2.29 -14.94 0.53
CA PHE A 69 1.76 -13.58 0.50
C PHE A 69 0.23 -13.53 0.41
N GLY A 70 -0.41 -14.70 0.20
CA GLY A 70 -1.87 -14.83 0.14
C GLY A 70 -2.48 -14.17 -1.09
N LEU A 71 -1.78 -14.23 -2.23
CA LEU A 71 -2.19 -13.59 -3.49
C LEU A 71 -3.34 -14.34 -4.17
N GLU A 72 -3.47 -15.65 -3.95
CA GLU A 72 -4.57 -16.47 -4.49
C GLU A 72 -5.39 -17.17 -3.40
N THR A 73 -4.73 -17.82 -2.45
CA THR A 73 -5.37 -18.39 -1.25
C THR A 73 -4.66 -17.86 -0.03
N ALA A 74 -5.32 -16.98 0.72
CA ALA A 74 -4.75 -16.40 1.93
C ALA A 74 -4.51 -17.49 2.98
N ILE A 75 -3.24 -17.73 3.33
CA ILE A 75 -2.93 -18.49 4.54
C ILE A 75 -3.45 -17.68 5.74
N PRO A 76 -4.23 -18.27 6.66
CA PRO A 76 -4.74 -17.57 7.82
C PRO A 76 -3.62 -16.86 8.59
N ARG A 77 -3.61 -15.53 8.56
CA ARG A 77 -2.58 -14.70 9.20
C ARG A 77 -2.62 -14.78 10.74
N ASN A 78 -3.65 -15.42 11.30
CA ASN A 78 -3.77 -15.74 12.72
C ASN A 78 -2.83 -16.88 13.15
N GLN A 79 -2.18 -17.58 12.22
CA GLN A 79 -1.19 -18.61 12.52
C GLN A 79 0.23 -18.04 12.59
N LEU A 80 1.02 -18.58 13.51
CA LEU A 80 2.46 -18.28 13.60
C LEU A 80 3.16 -18.57 12.27
N THR A 81 4.15 -17.76 11.91
CA THR A 81 4.92 -17.90 10.66
C THR A 81 5.47 -19.31 10.46
N ARG A 82 6.00 -19.92 11.52
CA ARG A 82 6.51 -21.29 11.49
C ARG A 82 5.45 -22.32 11.11
N ALA A 83 4.24 -22.21 11.64
CA ALA A 83 3.14 -23.13 11.32
C ALA A 83 2.77 -23.06 9.83
N ARG A 84 2.80 -21.85 9.25
CA ARG A 84 2.58 -21.62 7.82
C ARG A 84 3.70 -22.23 6.98
N MET A 85 4.95 -22.09 7.41
CA MET A 85 6.10 -22.72 6.74
C MET A 85 6.01 -24.24 6.75
N VAL A 86 5.63 -24.86 7.88
CA VAL A 86 5.47 -26.33 7.97
C VAL A 86 4.37 -26.85 7.03
N GLN A 87 3.26 -26.12 6.91
CA GLN A 87 2.21 -26.48 5.95
C GLN A 87 2.70 -26.39 4.51
N LEU A 88 3.41 -25.31 4.16
CA LEU A 88 3.99 -25.13 2.83
C LEU A 88 5.11 -26.13 2.53
N GLN A 89 5.85 -26.55 3.55
CA GLN A 89 6.86 -27.59 3.45
C GLN A 89 6.25 -28.91 2.99
N ALA A 90 5.15 -29.31 3.63
CA ALA A 90 4.43 -30.52 3.26
C ALA A 90 3.79 -30.41 1.88
N GLU A 91 3.20 -29.26 1.55
CA GLU A 91 2.53 -29.01 0.27
C GLU A 91 3.50 -29.02 -0.92
N LEU A 92 4.62 -28.31 -0.80
CA LEU A 92 5.59 -28.13 -1.88
C LEU A 92 6.71 -29.17 -1.87
N CYS A 93 6.72 -30.09 -0.89
CA CYS A 93 7.72 -31.15 -0.72
C CYS A 93 9.17 -30.62 -0.68
N VAL A 94 9.38 -29.46 -0.07
CA VAL A 94 10.69 -28.80 0.09
C VAL A 94 11.12 -28.86 1.55
N THR A 95 12.37 -28.53 1.87
CA THR A 95 12.81 -28.43 3.27
C THR A 95 12.47 -27.05 3.86
N GLU A 96 12.29 -26.98 5.18
CA GLU A 96 12.02 -25.71 5.88
C GLU A 96 13.12 -24.67 5.63
N SER A 97 14.40 -25.09 5.57
CA SER A 97 15.54 -24.20 5.27
C SER A 97 15.45 -23.56 3.89
N THR A 98 15.00 -24.31 2.88
CA THR A 98 14.79 -23.79 1.52
C THR A 98 13.66 -22.77 1.51
N LEU A 99 12.57 -22.98 2.25
CA LEU A 99 11.47 -22.02 2.31
C LEU A 99 11.89 -20.67 2.91
N TYR A 100 12.71 -20.67 3.97
CA TYR A 100 13.24 -19.44 4.52
C TYR A 100 14.18 -18.74 3.55
N LYS A 101 15.05 -19.48 2.84
CA LYS A 101 15.90 -18.89 1.80
C LYS A 101 15.05 -18.27 0.68
N TRP A 102 14.05 -18.99 0.19
CA TRP A 102 13.15 -18.49 -0.85
C TRP A 102 12.39 -17.24 -0.40
N ARG A 103 11.99 -17.18 0.87
CA ARG A 103 11.33 -15.99 1.42
C ARG A 103 12.24 -14.76 1.31
N GLU A 104 13.51 -14.87 1.69
CA GLU A 104 14.47 -13.76 1.55
C GLU A 104 14.70 -13.40 0.08
N ASP A 105 14.91 -14.39 -0.79
CA ASP A 105 15.08 -14.16 -2.23
C ASP A 105 13.84 -13.44 -2.85
N ILE A 106 12.63 -13.81 -2.43
CA ILE A 106 11.40 -13.16 -2.89
C ILE A 106 11.33 -11.72 -2.43
N PHE A 107 11.67 -11.44 -1.16
CA PHE A 107 11.72 -10.07 -0.68
C PHE A 107 12.71 -9.23 -1.47
N GLU A 108 13.90 -9.76 -1.75
CA GLU A 108 14.92 -9.07 -2.53
C GLU A 108 14.42 -8.71 -3.93
N ILE A 109 13.83 -9.68 -4.67
CA ILE A 109 13.30 -9.42 -6.01
C ILE A 109 12.13 -8.42 -6.00
N VAL A 110 11.23 -8.50 -5.01
CA VAL A 110 10.14 -7.51 -4.87
C VAL A 110 10.70 -6.11 -4.60
N LEU A 111 11.76 -6.00 -3.79
CA LEU A 111 12.42 -4.72 -3.55
C LEU A 111 13.09 -4.17 -4.81
N TYR A 112 13.75 -5.01 -5.62
CA TYR A 112 14.29 -4.57 -6.90
C TYR A 112 13.20 -4.10 -7.86
N ALA A 113 12.11 -4.86 -7.99
CA ALA A 113 10.96 -4.43 -8.80
C ALA A 113 10.38 -3.10 -8.29
N ALA A 114 10.30 -2.89 -6.98
CA ALA A 114 9.84 -1.64 -6.39
C ALA A 114 10.80 -0.47 -6.66
N ILE A 115 12.12 -0.71 -6.69
CA ILE A 115 13.11 0.31 -7.08
C ILE A 115 12.94 0.66 -8.56
N GLU A 116 12.81 -0.33 -9.44
CA GLU A 116 12.60 -0.12 -10.88
C GLU A 116 11.30 0.64 -11.18
N CYS A 117 10.24 0.35 -10.41
CA CYS A 117 8.96 1.08 -10.49
C CYS A 117 9.00 2.47 -9.85
N GLY A 118 10.13 2.89 -9.26
CA GLY A 118 10.27 4.17 -8.59
C GLY A 118 9.49 4.29 -7.27
N LEU A 119 9.10 3.16 -6.66
CA LEU A 119 8.40 3.14 -5.36
C LEU A 119 9.34 3.27 -4.18
N ILE A 120 10.53 2.69 -4.32
CA ILE A 120 11.61 2.82 -3.36
C ILE A 120 12.71 3.63 -4.01
N HIS A 121 13.17 4.63 -3.28
CA HIS A 121 14.36 5.39 -3.61
C HIS A 121 15.41 5.13 -2.54
N PRO A 122 16.38 4.23 -2.80
CA PRO A 122 17.47 4.00 -1.87
C PRO A 122 18.15 5.31 -1.49
N PHE A 123 18.46 5.47 -0.21
CA PHE A 123 19.16 6.65 0.33
C PHE A 123 18.45 8.01 0.13
N GLY A 124 17.16 8.01 -0.24
CA GLY A 124 16.36 9.24 -0.36
C GLY A 124 16.69 10.10 -1.59
N LEU A 125 17.33 9.52 -2.61
CA LEU A 125 17.84 10.27 -3.78
C LEU A 125 16.75 11.00 -4.59
N ALA A 126 15.52 10.50 -4.61
CA ALA A 126 14.42 11.19 -5.30
C ALA A 126 13.79 12.34 -4.52
N ARG A 127 13.94 12.40 -3.18
CA ARG A 127 13.39 13.53 -2.38
C ARG A 127 13.97 14.89 -2.78
N LYS A 128 15.16 14.91 -3.40
CA LYS A 128 15.78 16.15 -3.89
C LYS A 128 15.16 16.72 -5.17
N ALA A 129 14.42 15.91 -5.94
CA ALA A 129 13.79 16.39 -7.18
C ALA A 129 12.43 17.07 -6.93
N ASP A 130 11.78 16.77 -5.81
CA ASP A 130 10.45 17.27 -5.44
C ASP A 130 10.48 18.39 -4.39
N GLU A 131 11.65 18.94 -4.03
CA GLU A 131 11.68 20.16 -3.23
C GLU A 131 11.09 21.30 -4.07
N PRO A 132 9.95 21.90 -3.68
CA PRO A 132 9.45 23.06 -4.38
C PRO A 132 10.49 24.16 -4.22
N VAL A 133 11.05 24.61 -5.34
CA VAL A 133 11.75 25.89 -5.41
C VAL A 133 10.71 26.93 -4.99
N PHE A 134 10.72 27.32 -3.72
CA PHE A 134 10.03 28.51 -3.29
C PHE A 134 10.70 29.65 -4.05
N GLU A 135 10.07 30.08 -5.15
CA GLU A 135 10.40 31.35 -5.79
C GLU A 135 10.34 32.40 -4.69
N ALA A 136 11.52 32.97 -4.39
CA ALA A 136 11.61 34.13 -3.53
C ALA A 136 10.77 35.21 -4.19
N VAL A 137 9.61 35.49 -3.61
CA VAL A 137 8.80 36.64 -3.98
C VAL A 137 9.62 37.86 -3.58
N ASP A 138 10.33 38.43 -4.54
CA ASP A 138 10.90 39.77 -4.43
C ASP A 138 9.75 40.72 -4.08
N ARG A 139 9.84 41.29 -2.87
CA ARG A 139 8.99 42.40 -2.45
C ARG A 139 9.72 43.68 -2.83
N ASP A 140 9.23 44.32 -3.89
CA ASP A 140 9.38 45.77 -4.08
C ASP A 140 8.50 46.54 -3.09
#